data_AF-A0A5E4D7Y1-F1
#
_entry.id   AF-A0A5E4D7Y1-F1
#
_cell.length_a   1.000
_cell.length_b   1.000
_cell.length_c   1.000
_cell.angle_alpha   90.00
_cell.angle_beta   90.00
_cell.angle_gamma   90.00
#
_symmetry.space_group_name_H-M   'P 1'
#
loop_
_entity.id
_entity.type
_entity.pdbx_description
1 polymer ?
#
loop_
_entity_poly.entity_id
_entity_poly.type
_entity_poly.pdbx_seq_one_letter_code
_entity_poly.pdbx_strand_id
1 'polypeptide(L)'
;MGDLAQEGQLYNGYDEEYDCPILDEDRVVDELENQMREGGTIVDYHGCDFFPEHWFHIVFVLRTDNSVLYKRLETRGCGEKKLKDNIQCEIFQVLYEEAIAF
;
A
#
# COMPACT_ATOMS: atom_id res chain seq x y z
N MET A 1 3.81 -0.67 6.57
CA MET A 1 3.52 0.79 6.46
C MET A 1 2.33 1.26 7.28
N GLY A 2 1.20 0.53 7.31
CA GLY A 2 0.02 0.98 8.08
C GLY A 2 0.32 1.31 9.55
N ASP A 3 1.07 0.43 10.22
CA ASP A 3 1.47 0.63 11.63
C ASP A 3 2.42 1.82 11.79
N LEU A 4 3.42 1.97 10.91
CA LEU A 4 4.34 3.12 10.90
C LEU A 4 3.58 4.44 10.76
N ALA A 5 2.64 4.51 9.83
CA ALA A 5 1.83 5.70 9.61
C ALA A 5 0.97 6.03 10.83
N GLN A 6 0.44 5.01 11.51
CA GLN A 6 -0.36 5.18 12.71
C GLN A 6 0.48 5.65 13.91
N GLU A 7 1.66 5.07 14.11
CA GLU A 7 2.59 5.41 15.20
C GLU A 7 3.20 6.80 15.01
N GLY A 8 3.61 7.15 13.78
CA GLY A 8 4.20 8.44 13.44
C GLY A 8 3.19 9.56 13.15
N GLN A 9 1.88 9.25 13.17
CA GLN A 9 0.81 10.16 12.77
C GLN A 9 1.09 10.81 11.40
N LEU A 10 1.46 9.97 10.43
CA LEU A 10 1.89 10.35 9.09
C LEU A 10 0.68 10.47 8.16
N TYR A 11 -0.27 11.32 8.54
CA TYR A 11 -1.50 11.53 7.79
C TYR A 11 -1.71 13.01 7.47
N ASN A 12 -2.25 13.28 6.28
CA ASN A 12 -2.59 14.62 5.83
C ASN A 12 -4.01 14.64 5.24
N GLY A 13 -4.98 14.89 6.11
CA GLY A 13 -6.40 14.92 5.77
C GLY A 13 -7.12 13.61 6.06
N TYR A 14 -8.39 13.58 5.67
CA TYR A 14 -9.30 12.45 5.90
C TYR A 14 -10.14 12.20 4.66
N ASP A 15 -10.23 10.93 4.27
CA ASP A 15 -11.06 10.47 3.18
C ASP A 15 -12.45 10.12 3.75
N GLU A 16 -13.44 10.97 3.50
CA GLU A 16 -14.83 10.73 3.93
C GLU A 16 -15.49 9.59 3.16
N GLU A 17 -15.01 9.26 1.96
CA GLU A 17 -15.57 8.24 1.09
C GLU A 17 -15.23 6.83 1.58
N TYR A 18 -14.02 6.66 2.13
CA TYR A 18 -13.49 5.41 2.67
C TYR A 18 -13.38 5.38 4.20
N ASP A 19 -13.75 6.47 4.86
CA ASP A 19 -13.71 6.64 6.31
C ASP A 19 -12.32 6.31 6.89
N CYS A 20 -11.28 6.91 6.30
CA CYS A 20 -9.91 6.68 6.74
C CYS A 20 -9.00 7.91 6.59
N PRO A 21 -7.96 8.06 7.43
CA PRO A 21 -6.94 9.08 7.23
C PRO A 21 -6.21 8.91 5.88
N ILE A 22 -5.89 10.03 5.23
CA ILE A 22 -5.09 10.05 4.00
C ILE A 22 -3.62 10.01 4.41
N LEU A 23 -2.83 9.10 3.82
CA LEU A 23 -1.41 8.97 4.11
C LEU A 23 -0.64 10.22 3.64
N ASP A 24 0.27 10.71 4.46
CA ASP A 24 1.23 11.75 4.07
C ASP A 24 2.48 11.09 3.49
N GLU A 25 2.50 10.91 2.18
CA GLU A 25 3.55 10.19 1.45
C GLU A 25 4.94 10.81 1.63
N ASP A 26 5.04 12.14 1.55
CA ASP A 26 6.31 12.86 1.74
C ASP A 26 6.88 12.59 3.15
N ARG A 27 6.03 12.66 4.18
CA ARG A 27 6.47 12.38 5.56
C ARG A 27 6.83 10.92 5.78
N VAL A 28 6.18 9.99 5.08
CA VAL A 28 6.56 8.56 5.11
C VAL A 28 7.94 8.36 4.49
N VAL A 29 8.23 9.05 3.38
CA VAL A 29 9.55 8.98 2.75
C VAL A 29 10.63 9.53 3.70
N ASP A 30 10.39 10.70 4.29
CA ASP A 30 11.31 11.32 5.24
C ASP A 30 11.60 10.45 6.46
N GLU A 31 10.58 9.81 7.03
CA GLU A 31 10.73 8.96 8.22
C GLU A 31 11.58 7.71 7.93
N LEU A 32 11.49 7.16 6.72
CA LEU A 32 12.14 5.90 6.36
C LEU A 32 13.51 6.07 5.71
N GLU A 33 13.85 7.25 5.19
CA GLU A 33 15.07 7.51 4.43
C GLU A 33 16.34 6.98 5.13
N ASN A 34 16.48 7.24 6.44
CA ASN A 34 17.65 6.77 7.18
C ASN A 34 17.71 5.24 7.29
N GLN A 35 16.58 4.60 7.61
CA GLN A 35 16.49 3.15 7.74
C GLN A 35 16.71 2.44 6.39
N MET A 36 16.20 3.02 5.30
CA MET A 36 16.37 2.46 3.96
C MET A 36 17.82 2.56 3.47
N ARG A 37 18.54 3.63 3.84
CA ARG A 37 19.99 3.77 3.56
C ARG A 37 20.86 2.74 4.28
N GLU A 38 20.48 2.34 5.50
CA GLU A 38 21.19 1.28 6.23
C GLU A 38 21.00 -0.10 5.59
N GLY A 39 19.90 -0.28 4.85
CA GLY A 39 19.55 -1.53 4.16
C GLY A 39 18.99 -2.61 5.10
N GLY A 40 18.80 -3.82 4.59
CA GLY A 40 18.26 -4.95 5.37
C GLY A 40 16.78 -4.80 5.75
N THR A 41 16.06 -3.89 5.10
CA THR A 41 14.66 -3.57 5.40
C THR A 41 13.71 -4.24 4.41
N ILE A 42 12.60 -4.78 4.91
CA ILE A 42 11.46 -5.24 4.10
C ILE A 42 10.34 -4.22 4.26
N VAL A 43 9.92 -3.64 3.13
CA VAL A 43 8.78 -2.72 3.08
C VAL A 43 7.55 -3.47 2.60
N ASP A 44 6.46 -3.37 3.35
CA ASP A 44 5.14 -3.92 3.00
C ASP A 44 4.11 -2.78 2.92
N TYR A 45 3.65 -2.53 1.69
CA TYR A 45 2.58 -1.59 1.38
C TYR A 45 1.85 -1.99 0.09
N HIS A 46 0.66 -1.44 -0.09
CA HIS A 46 -0.24 -1.72 -1.22
C HIS A 46 -0.15 -0.64 -2.32
N GLY A 47 0.95 0.08 -2.37
CA GLY A 47 1.31 1.12 -3.35
C GLY A 47 2.82 1.31 -3.29
N CYS A 48 3.41 1.84 -4.36
CA CYS A 48 4.85 1.97 -4.52
C CYS A 48 5.33 3.20 -5.29
N ASP A 49 4.46 3.89 -6.04
CA ASP A 49 4.80 5.00 -6.93
C ASP A 49 5.50 6.20 -6.26
N PHE A 50 5.24 6.46 -4.97
CA PHE A 50 5.85 7.56 -4.23
C PHE A 50 7.20 7.22 -3.57
N PHE A 51 7.61 5.94 -3.53
CA PHE A 51 8.89 5.59 -2.93
C PHE A 51 10.07 5.91 -3.87
N PRO A 52 11.23 6.32 -3.34
CA PRO A 52 12.42 6.47 -4.17
C PRO A 52 12.90 5.13 -4.77
N GLU A 53 13.09 5.06 -6.09
CA GLU A 53 13.50 3.83 -6.80
C GLU A 53 14.75 3.17 -6.21
N HIS A 54 15.73 3.99 -5.81
CA HIS A 54 17.02 3.54 -5.30
C HIS A 54 16.95 2.85 -3.93
N TRP A 55 15.80 2.86 -3.25
CA TRP A 55 15.59 2.16 -1.99
C TRP A 55 15.51 0.64 -2.16
N PHE A 56 15.08 0.15 -3.32
CA PHE A 56 14.74 -1.26 -3.50
C PHE A 56 15.72 -1.97 -4.42
N HIS A 57 16.30 -3.05 -3.90
CA HIS A 57 17.10 -3.98 -4.68
C HIS A 57 16.23 -4.94 -5.50
N ILE A 58 15.00 -5.18 -5.03
CA ILE A 58 14.02 -6.07 -5.65
C ILE A 58 12.62 -5.68 -5.16
N VAL A 59 11.63 -5.77 -6.05
CA VAL A 59 10.21 -5.51 -5.76
C VAL A 59 9.43 -6.79 -6.05
N PHE A 60 8.53 -7.17 -5.13
CA PHE A 60 7.65 -8.32 -5.28
C PHE A 60 6.20 -7.89 -5.28
N VAL A 61 5.50 -8.12 -6.40
CA VAL A 61 4.06 -7.91 -6.47
C VAL A 61 3.35 -9.24 -6.20
N LEU A 62 2.71 -9.35 -5.04
CA LEU A 62 1.93 -10.54 -4.69
C LEU A 62 0.62 -10.55 -5.46
N ARG A 63 0.32 -11.68 -6.11
CA ARG A 63 -0.92 -11.88 -6.89
C ARG A 63 -1.77 -12.97 -6.25
N THR A 64 -3.09 -12.86 -6.38
CA THR A 64 -4.02 -13.86 -5.85
C THR A 64 -5.24 -13.98 -6.76
N ASP A 65 -5.72 -15.19 -6.99
CA ASP A 65 -6.98 -15.41 -7.71
C ASP A 65 -8.14 -14.63 -7.07
N ASN A 66 -8.94 -13.94 -7.89
CA ASN A 66 -10.02 -13.06 -7.43
C ASN A 66 -11.02 -13.75 -6.48
N SER A 67 -11.34 -15.03 -6.72
CA SER A 67 -12.26 -15.78 -5.86
C SER A 67 -11.68 -16.05 -4.46
N VAL A 68 -10.35 -16.17 -4.35
CA VAL A 68 -9.63 -16.34 -3.09
C VAL A 68 -9.47 -14.99 -2.41
N LEU A 69 -9.09 -13.95 -3.15
CA LEU A 69 -8.95 -12.59 -2.62
C LEU A 69 -10.27 -12.06 -2.07
N TYR A 70 -11.38 -12.26 -2.80
CA TYR A 70 -12.73 -11.88 -2.37
C TYR A 70 -13.06 -12.44 -0.99
N LYS A 71 -12.90 -13.76 -0.81
CA LYS A 71 -13.17 -14.43 0.47
C LYS A 71 -12.30 -13.91 1.60
N ARG A 72 -11.03 -13.59 1.33
CA ARG A 72 -10.11 -13.03 2.33
C ARG A 72 -10.57 -11.63 2.78
N LEU A 73 -10.96 -10.76 1.85
CA LEU A 73 -11.42 -9.41 2.15
C LEU A 73 -12.79 -9.41 2.86
N GLU A 74 -13.71 -10.29 2.42
CA GLU A 74 -15.01 -10.50 3.07
C GLU A 74 -14.83 -10.96 4.53
N THR A 75 -13.94 -11.92 4.78
CA THR A 75 -13.65 -12.43 6.14
C THR A 75 -13.03 -11.35 7.04
N ARG A 76 -12.33 -10.37 6.46
CA ARG A 76 -11.78 -9.21 7.19
C ARG A 76 -12.84 -8.16 7.54
N GLY A 77 -14.09 -8.35 7.11
CA GLY A 77 -15.18 -7.40 7.36
C GLY A 77 -15.08 -6.13 6.51
N CYS A 78 -14.41 -6.18 5.36
CA CYS A 78 -14.39 -5.04 4.44
C CYS A 78 -15.82 -4.74 3.95
N GLY A 79 -16.23 -3.48 4.01
CA GLY A 79 -17.52 -3.06 3.47
C GLY A 79 -17.64 -3.32 1.96
N GLU A 80 -18.87 -3.46 1.46
CA GLU A 80 -19.16 -3.86 0.07
C GLU A 80 -18.40 -3.02 -0.97
N LYS A 81 -18.36 -1.71 -0.76
CA LYS A 81 -17.64 -0.77 -1.63
C LYS A 81 -16.14 -1.08 -1.68
N LYS A 82 -15.47 -1.05 -0.51
CA LYS A 82 -14.05 -1.36 -0.38
C LYS A 82 -13.71 -2.74 -0.96
N LEU A 83 -14.57 -3.72 -0.74
CA LEU A 83 -14.39 -5.05 -1.31
C LEU A 83 -14.40 -5.00 -2.84
N LYS A 84 -15.42 -4.38 -3.44
CA LYS A 84 -15.53 -4.22 -4.89
C LYS A 84 -14.32 -3.50 -5.47
N ASP A 85 -13.91 -2.39 -4.87
CA ASP A 85 -12.80 -1.57 -5.36
C ASP A 85 -11.48 -2.34 -5.32
N ASN A 86 -11.21 -3.07 -4.24
CA ASN A 86 -10.00 -3.90 -4.11
C ASN A 86 -9.99 -5.08 -5.10
N ILE A 87 -11.15 -5.69 -5.38
CA ILE A 87 -11.23 -6.77 -6.38
C ILE A 87 -11.05 -6.22 -7.80
N GLN A 88 -11.60 -5.04 -8.10
CA GLN A 88 -11.36 -4.37 -9.38
C GLN A 88 -9.89 -4.00 -9.54
N CYS A 89 -9.24 -3.52 -8.47
CA CYS A 89 -7.81 -3.23 -8.45
C CYS A 89 -6.96 -4.46 -8.83
N GLU A 90 -7.24 -5.64 -8.25
CA GLU A 90 -6.55 -6.88 -8.61
C GLU A 90 -6.84 -7.34 -10.05
N ILE A 91 -8.09 -7.23 -10.52
CA ILE A 91 -8.48 -7.57 -11.90
C ILE A 91 -7.72 -6.72 -12.92
N PHE A 92 -7.63 -5.42 -12.66
CA PHE A 92 -6.92 -4.48 -13.53
C PHE A 92 -5.41 -4.50 -13.33
N GLN A 93 -4.91 -5.31 -12.39
CA GLN A 93 -3.48 -5.46 -12.11
C GLN A 93 -2.80 -4.13 -11.77
N VAL A 94 -3.51 -3.20 -11.13
CA VAL A 94 -3.04 -1.82 -10.89
C VAL A 94 -1.67 -1.81 -10.23
N LEU A 95 -1.49 -2.55 -9.14
CA LEU A 95 -0.21 -2.60 -8.42
C LEU A 95 0.92 -3.27 -9.21
N TYR A 96 0.58 -4.15 -10.15
CA TYR A 96 1.58 -4.70 -11.06
C TYR A 96 2.01 -3.65 -12.09
N GLU A 97 1.06 -2.94 -12.68
CA GLU A 97 1.35 -1.85 -13.64
C GLU A 97 2.13 -0.70 -13.00
N GLU A 98 1.81 -0.37 -11.75
CA GLU A 98 2.54 0.63 -10.97
C GLU A 98 3.99 0.20 -10.71
N ALA A 99 4.20 -1.04 -10.26
CA ALA A 99 5.53 -1.55 -9.94
C ALA A 99 6.43 -1.78 -11.18
N ILE A 100 5.87 -1.92 -12.39
CA ILE A 100 6.65 -1.98 -13.63
C ILE A 100 6.96 -0.60 -14.23
N ALA A 101 6.25 0.44 -13.79
CA ALA A 101 6.52 1.83 -14.15
C ALA A 101 7.59 2.46 -13.24
N PHE A 102 7.89 1.79 -12.13
CA PHE A 102 8.94 2.04 -11.15
C PHE A 102 10.34 1.72 -11.67
#